data_AF-A0A8K1ZYW9-F1
#
_entry.id   AF-A0A8K1ZYW9-F1
#
_cell.length_a   1.000
_cell.length_b   1.000
_cell.length_c   1.000
_cell.angle_alpha   90.00
_cell.angle_beta   90.00
_cell.angle_gamma   90.00
#
_symmetry.space_group_name_H-M   'P 1'
#
loop_
_entity.id
_entity.type
_entity.pdbx_description
1 polymer ?
#
loop_
_entity_poly.entity_id
_entity_poly.type
_entity_poly.pdbx_seq_one_letter_code
_entity_poly.pdbx_strand_id
1 'polypeptide(L)'
;MKTSFQAKYIQSLLNKKKNNEGFTLVELLVVVIIIGILAAIALPSFLNQTAKAKQAEARNTLSAVNSAQTAYRTEHSRFAASMAALSLGLPEQTDNYVYAVGAGANGSVNESITTAAAEDDALKGYISGIKRYTTAQTNPTTTISQSESVISSVTCEAEIAGTVVPVVDAIGFGAANGTVAPTCAGTWIRVGGEAPAAAAT
;
A
#
# COMPACT_ATOMS: atom_id res chain seq x y z
N MET A 1 17.62 85.36 -16.22
CA MET A 1 16.84 84.98 -15.02
C MET A 1 16.48 83.47 -14.99
N LYS A 2 17.36 82.54 -15.41
CA LYS A 2 17.02 81.10 -15.52
C LYS A 2 17.97 80.11 -14.83
N THR A 3 19.07 80.57 -14.23
CA THR A 3 20.13 79.67 -13.71
C THR A 3 19.91 79.16 -12.29
N SER A 4 18.99 79.75 -11.50
CA SER A 4 18.74 79.29 -10.12
C SER A 4 17.82 78.07 -10.01
N PHE A 5 16.99 77.80 -11.02
CA PHE A 5 16.01 76.70 -10.97
C PHE A 5 16.60 75.35 -11.40
N GLN A 6 17.55 75.36 -12.34
CA GLN A 6 18.24 74.14 -12.79
C GLN A 6 19.11 73.53 -11.69
N ALA A 7 19.72 74.36 -10.84
CA ALA A 7 20.54 73.87 -9.72
C ALA A 7 19.72 73.08 -8.68
N LYS A 8 18.51 73.53 -8.34
CA LYS A 8 17.62 72.82 -7.39
C LYS A 8 17.09 71.48 -7.93
N TYR A 9 16.89 71.36 -9.25
CA TYR A 9 16.43 70.12 -9.87
C TYR A 9 17.53 69.03 -9.87
N ILE A 10 18.78 69.42 -10.13
CA ILE A 10 19.94 68.52 -10.07
C ILE A 10 20.21 68.07 -8.62
N GLN A 11 19.99 68.94 -7.63
CA GLN A 11 20.19 68.62 -6.22
C GLN A 11 19.13 67.66 -5.67
N SER A 12 17.89 67.69 -6.19
CA SER A 12 16.83 66.72 -5.88
C SER A 12 17.14 65.32 -6.43
N LEU A 13 17.79 65.24 -7.60
CA LEU A 13 18.22 63.97 -8.19
C LEU A 13 19.45 63.37 -7.48
N LEU A 14 20.37 64.21 -6.97
CA LEU A 14 21.55 63.77 -6.22
C LEU A 14 21.25 63.34 -4.77
N ASN A 15 20.14 63.80 -4.18
CA ASN A 15 19.78 63.46 -2.79
C ASN A 15 18.85 62.23 -2.66
N LYS A 16 18.52 61.55 -3.76
CA LYS A 16 17.79 60.28 -3.72
C LYS A 16 18.77 59.13 -3.50
N LYS A 17 19.43 59.14 -2.34
CA LYS A 17 20.15 57.97 -1.81
C LYS A 17 19.08 56.91 -1.56
N LYS A 18 18.76 56.11 -2.58
CA LYS A 18 17.93 54.92 -2.42
C LYS A 18 18.69 54.04 -1.42
N ASN A 19 18.11 53.86 -0.24
CA ASN A 19 18.50 52.81 0.68
C ASN A 19 18.20 51.47 0.00
N ASN A 20 19.07 51.06 -0.93
CA ASN A 20 19.09 49.71 -1.45
C ASN A 20 19.75 48.87 -0.35
N GLU A 21 18.95 48.48 0.64
CA GLU A 21 19.30 47.43 1.60
C GLU A 21 19.39 46.13 0.80
N GLY A 22 20.58 45.85 0.26
CA GLY A 22 20.86 44.62 -0.45
C GLY A 22 21.03 43.48 0.54
N PHE A 23 20.40 42.34 0.25
CA PHE A 23 20.62 41.09 0.95
C PHE A 23 22.12 40.80 1.02
N THR A 24 22.67 40.64 2.21
CA THR A 24 24.10 40.36 2.36
C THR A 24 24.37 38.91 1.95
N LEU A 25 25.55 38.63 1.37
CA LEU A 25 25.96 37.26 1.06
C LEU A 25 25.99 36.36 2.31
N VAL A 26 26.27 36.97 3.48
CA VAL A 26 26.31 36.25 4.76
C VAL A 26 24.91 35.84 5.21
N GLU A 27 23.90 36.70 5.04
CA GLU A 27 22.50 36.34 5.34
C GLU A 27 22.03 35.17 4.47
N LEU A 28 22.35 35.21 3.17
CA LEU A 28 21.98 34.12 2.26
C LEU A 28 22.71 32.82 2.64
N LEU A 29 24.00 32.92 3.02
CA LEU A 29 24.81 31.77 3.43
C LEU A 29 24.25 31.08 4.69
N VAL A 30 23.87 31.84 5.72
CA VAL A 30 23.29 31.25 6.94
C VAL A 30 21.95 30.59 6.64
N VAL A 31 21.12 31.18 5.78
CA VAL A 31 19.82 30.62 5.40
C VAL A 31 19.96 29.26 4.70
N VAL A 32 20.87 29.13 3.73
CA VAL A 32 21.07 27.85 3.04
C VAL A 32 21.66 26.78 3.95
N ILE A 33 22.48 27.16 4.94
CA ILE A 33 22.98 26.24 5.97
C ILE A 33 21.82 25.70 6.81
N ILE A 34 20.93 26.57 7.28
CA ILE A 34 19.77 26.16 8.10
C ILE A 34 18.84 25.26 7.27
N ILE A 35 18.50 25.65 6.03
CA ILE A 35 17.67 24.83 5.13
C ILE A 35 18.34 23.47 4.85
N GLY A 36 19.66 23.45 4.68
CA GLY A 36 20.43 22.22 4.47
C GLY A 36 20.32 21.24 5.64
N ILE A 37 20.44 21.72 6.89
CA ILE A 37 20.28 20.89 8.09
C ILE A 37 18.86 20.33 8.19
N LEU A 38 17.85 21.18 7.96
CA LEU A 38 16.44 20.76 8.01
C LEU A 38 16.14 19.72 6.92
N ALA A 39 16.64 19.94 5.70
CA ALA A 39 16.45 19.01 4.58
C ALA A 39 17.10 17.64 4.84
N ALA A 40 18.28 17.60 5.46
CA ALA A 40 18.98 16.35 5.77
C ALA A 40 18.17 15.43 6.70
N ILE A 41 17.42 15.99 7.67
CA ILE A 41 16.57 15.22 8.60
C ILE A 41 15.20 14.93 7.98
N ALA A 42 14.61 15.92 7.29
CA ALA A 42 13.26 15.82 6.77
C ALA A 42 13.16 14.89 5.56
N LEU A 43 14.14 14.90 4.65
CA LEU A 43 14.10 14.13 3.41
C LEU A 43 13.96 12.61 3.63
N PRO A 44 14.77 11.92 4.46
CA PRO A 44 14.62 10.48 4.65
C PRO A 44 13.27 10.13 5.30
N SER A 45 12.76 10.96 6.22
CA SER A 45 11.44 10.78 6.82
C SER A 45 10.32 10.95 5.80
N PHE A 46 10.42 11.96 4.94
CA PHE A 46 9.46 12.22 3.87
C PHE A 46 9.38 11.03 2.89
N LEU A 47 10.53 10.53 2.43
CA LEU A 47 10.59 9.37 1.53
C LEU A 47 9.93 8.13 2.15
N ASN A 48 10.21 7.83 3.42
CA ASN A 48 9.55 6.73 4.13
C ASN A 48 8.04 6.90 4.26
N GLN A 49 7.55 8.12 4.51
CA GLN A 49 6.12 8.40 4.59
C GLN A 49 5.43 8.23 3.24
N THR A 50 6.06 8.69 2.16
CA THR A 50 5.53 8.47 0.80
C THR A 50 5.48 6.98 0.45
N ALA A 51 6.49 6.19 0.80
CA ALA A 51 6.48 4.74 0.60
C ALA A 51 5.35 4.07 1.39
N LYS A 52 5.13 4.46 2.65
CA LYS A 52 4.00 3.96 3.45
C LYS A 52 2.64 4.31 2.85
N ALA A 53 2.49 5.53 2.31
CA ALA A 53 1.25 5.94 1.64
C ALA A 53 1.00 5.09 0.38
N LYS A 54 2.03 4.86 -0.44
CA LYS A 54 1.96 3.95 -1.59
C LYS A 54 1.61 2.51 -1.17
N GLN A 55 2.21 1.99 -0.10
CA GLN A 55 1.88 0.66 0.42
C GLN A 55 0.45 0.58 0.99
N ALA A 56 -0.09 1.68 1.52
CA ALA A 56 -1.48 1.73 1.97
C ALA A 56 -2.48 1.59 0.81
N GLU A 57 -2.14 2.10 -0.38
CA GLU A 57 -2.90 1.88 -1.61
C GLU A 57 -3.08 0.38 -1.89
N ALA A 58 -1.97 -0.38 -1.94
CA ALA A 58 -2.01 -1.83 -2.18
C ALA A 58 -2.87 -2.58 -1.17
N ARG A 59 -2.72 -2.26 0.13
CA ARG A 59 -3.52 -2.89 1.20
C ARG A 59 -5.01 -2.62 1.04
N ASN A 60 -5.38 -1.39 0.70
CA ASN A 60 -6.77 -1.00 0.52
C ASN A 60 -7.37 -1.69 -0.71
N THR A 61 -6.64 -1.74 -1.82
CA THR A 61 -7.05 -2.45 -3.04
C THR A 61 -7.24 -3.93 -2.76
N LEU A 62 -6.29 -4.60 -2.08
CA LEU A 62 -6.42 -6.02 -1.72
C LEU A 62 -7.61 -6.28 -0.79
N SER A 63 -7.87 -5.39 0.19
CA SER A 63 -9.05 -5.49 1.06
C SER A 63 -10.37 -5.36 0.29
N ALA A 64 -10.43 -4.42 -0.66
CA ALA A 64 -11.57 -4.24 -1.54
C ALA A 64 -11.80 -5.48 -2.42
N VAL A 65 -10.72 -6.04 -2.99
CA VAL A 65 -10.78 -7.27 -3.78
C VAL A 65 -11.25 -8.46 -2.93
N ASN A 66 -10.78 -8.63 -1.70
CA ASN A 66 -11.25 -9.71 -0.81
C ASN A 66 -12.74 -9.62 -0.49
N SER A 67 -13.23 -8.39 -0.26
CA SER A 67 -14.65 -8.14 -0.03
C SER A 67 -15.48 -8.49 -1.26
N ALA A 68 -14.99 -8.09 -2.44
CA ALA A 68 -15.61 -8.40 -3.72
C ALA A 68 -15.59 -9.90 -4.05
N GLN A 69 -14.50 -10.60 -3.74
CA GLN A 69 -14.38 -12.05 -3.90
C GLN A 69 -15.43 -12.78 -3.06
N THR A 70 -15.66 -12.30 -1.83
CA THR A 70 -16.71 -12.84 -0.95
C THR A 70 -18.11 -12.62 -1.53
N ALA A 71 -18.38 -11.41 -2.06
CA ALA A 71 -19.65 -11.11 -2.73
C ALA A 71 -19.84 -11.96 -4.01
N TYR A 72 -18.84 -12.00 -4.88
CA TYR A 72 -18.85 -12.79 -6.12
C TYR A 72 -19.12 -14.27 -5.85
N ARG A 73 -18.51 -14.82 -4.80
CA ARG A 73 -18.74 -16.21 -4.41
C ARG A 73 -20.15 -16.46 -3.89
N THR A 74 -20.76 -15.49 -3.22
CA THR A 74 -22.16 -15.59 -2.77
C THR A 74 -23.11 -15.77 -3.96
N GLU A 75 -22.77 -15.18 -5.11
CA GLU A 75 -23.56 -15.28 -6.33
C GLU A 75 -23.20 -16.48 -7.21
N HIS A 76 -21.90 -16.82 -7.32
CA HIS A 76 -21.39 -17.79 -8.31
C HIS A 76 -20.89 -19.10 -7.70
N SER A 77 -20.94 -19.27 -6.37
CA SER A 77 -20.41 -20.43 -5.63
C SER A 77 -18.91 -20.73 -5.83
N ARG A 78 -18.18 -19.83 -6.48
CA ARG A 78 -16.73 -19.89 -6.75
C ARG A 78 -16.10 -18.51 -6.55
N PHE A 79 -14.80 -18.46 -6.30
CA PHE A 79 -14.06 -17.21 -6.39
C PHE A 79 -13.76 -16.83 -7.85
N ALA A 80 -13.60 -15.53 -8.09
CA ALA A 80 -13.24 -15.00 -9.40
C ALA A 80 -11.76 -15.29 -9.69
N ALA A 81 -11.47 -15.66 -10.95
CA ALA A 81 -10.12 -15.97 -11.41
C ALA A 81 -9.48 -14.84 -12.24
N SER A 82 -10.09 -13.64 -12.26
CA SER A 82 -9.56 -12.44 -12.93
C SER A 82 -10.17 -11.18 -12.31
N MET A 83 -9.48 -10.05 -12.46
CA MET A 83 -9.97 -8.74 -12.00
C MET A 83 -11.21 -8.29 -12.77
N ALA A 84 -11.24 -8.53 -14.09
CA ALA A 84 -12.40 -8.25 -14.94
C ALA A 84 -13.70 -8.92 -14.44
N ALA A 85 -13.62 -10.16 -13.95
CA ALA A 85 -14.79 -10.88 -13.45
C ALA A 85 -15.40 -10.26 -12.19
N LEU A 86 -14.62 -9.50 -11.41
CA LEU A 86 -15.10 -8.83 -10.21
C LEU A 86 -15.82 -7.50 -10.53
N SER A 87 -15.59 -6.91 -11.71
CA SER A 87 -16.25 -5.68 -12.17
C SER A 87 -16.22 -4.51 -11.17
N LEU A 88 -15.13 -4.38 -10.41
CA LEU A 88 -15.00 -3.38 -9.33
C LEU A 88 -14.67 -1.97 -9.80
N GLY A 89 -14.35 -1.79 -11.08
CA GLY A 89 -13.82 -0.52 -11.60
C GLY A 89 -12.45 -0.14 -11.02
N LEU A 90 -11.77 -1.07 -10.34
CA LEU A 90 -10.41 -0.88 -9.86
C LEU A 90 -9.43 -1.06 -11.04
N PRO A 91 -8.41 -0.20 -11.15
CA PRO A 91 -7.39 -0.36 -12.18
C PRO A 91 -6.54 -1.61 -11.90
N GLU A 92 -6.26 -2.41 -12.93
CA GLU A 92 -5.33 -3.55 -12.84
C GLU A 92 -3.87 -3.09 -12.70
N GLN A 93 -3.58 -1.82 -12.95
CA GLN A 93 -2.25 -1.23 -12.79
C GLN A 93 -2.37 0.22 -12.35
N THR A 94 -1.57 0.60 -11.36
CA THR A 94 -1.32 1.98 -10.94
C THR A 94 0.15 2.30 -11.11
N ASP A 95 0.55 3.55 -10.86
CA ASP A 95 1.96 3.96 -10.91
C ASP A 95 2.84 3.19 -9.90
N ASN A 96 2.24 2.54 -8.91
CA ASN A 96 2.96 1.88 -7.82
C ASN A 96 2.85 0.34 -7.86
N TYR A 97 1.73 -0.20 -8.36
CA TYR A 97 1.45 -1.64 -8.32
C TYR A 97 0.73 -2.16 -9.55
N VAL A 98 1.06 -3.39 -9.95
CA VAL A 98 0.25 -4.22 -10.86
C VAL A 98 -0.54 -5.23 -10.04
N TYR A 99 -1.86 -5.20 -10.21
CA TYR A 99 -2.80 -6.09 -9.56
C TYR A 99 -3.21 -7.22 -10.50
N ALA A 100 -3.16 -8.45 -10.01
CA ALA A 100 -3.69 -9.60 -10.73
C ALA A 100 -4.46 -10.51 -9.78
N VAL A 101 -5.57 -11.05 -10.28
CA VAL A 101 -6.37 -12.06 -9.58
C VAL A 101 -6.20 -13.36 -10.33
N GLY A 102 -5.85 -14.42 -9.61
CA GLY A 102 -5.75 -15.78 -10.13
C GLY A 102 -6.59 -16.75 -9.31
N ALA A 103 -6.90 -17.90 -9.92
CA ALA A 103 -7.40 -19.04 -9.15
C ALA A 103 -6.33 -19.47 -8.13
N GLY A 104 -6.75 -19.98 -6.97
CA GLY A 104 -5.83 -20.56 -5.99
C GLY A 104 -5.07 -21.76 -6.57
N ALA A 105 -4.10 -22.26 -5.80
CA ALA A 105 -3.27 -23.39 -6.21
C ALA A 105 -4.13 -24.57 -6.73
N ASN A 106 -3.66 -25.23 -7.79
CA ASN A 106 -4.32 -26.39 -8.41
C ASN A 106 -5.71 -26.14 -9.04
N GLY A 107 -6.06 -24.89 -9.36
CA GLY A 107 -7.33 -24.58 -10.05
C GLY A 107 -8.57 -24.75 -9.17
N SER A 108 -8.39 -24.69 -7.84
CA SER A 108 -9.49 -24.76 -6.87
C SER A 108 -10.47 -23.59 -7.04
N VAL A 109 -11.77 -23.89 -7.06
CA VAL A 109 -12.84 -22.87 -7.07
C VAL A 109 -13.08 -22.24 -5.69
N ASN A 110 -12.52 -22.85 -4.64
CA ASN A 110 -12.69 -22.44 -3.24
C ASN A 110 -11.53 -21.56 -2.75
N GLU A 111 -10.59 -21.23 -3.61
CA GLU A 111 -9.41 -20.43 -3.28
C GLU A 111 -9.14 -19.42 -4.40
N SER A 112 -8.67 -18.24 -4.04
CA SER A 112 -8.17 -17.25 -5.01
C SER A 112 -7.01 -16.49 -4.40
N ILE A 113 -6.07 -16.13 -5.27
CA ILE A 113 -4.93 -15.29 -4.94
C ILE A 113 -5.09 -13.96 -5.67
N THR A 114 -4.86 -12.88 -4.95
CA THR A 114 -4.70 -11.54 -5.53
C THR A 114 -3.31 -11.04 -5.23
N THR A 115 -2.57 -10.67 -6.26
CA THR A 115 -1.22 -10.16 -6.16
C THR A 115 -1.22 -8.65 -6.37
N ALA A 116 -0.36 -7.93 -5.66
CA ALA A 116 0.01 -6.55 -5.94
C ALA A 116 1.54 -6.51 -6.08
N ALA A 117 2.01 -6.68 -7.31
CA ALA A 117 3.43 -6.62 -7.64
C ALA A 117 3.86 -5.15 -7.66
N ALA A 118 4.90 -4.81 -6.91
CA ALA A 118 5.39 -3.43 -6.85
C ALA A 118 6.15 -3.08 -8.14
N GLU A 119 5.88 -1.89 -8.69
CA GLU A 119 6.55 -1.35 -9.89
C GLU A 119 7.88 -0.64 -9.54
N ASP A 120 8.11 -0.35 -8.26
CA ASP A 120 9.27 0.36 -7.74
C ASP A 120 10.01 -0.52 -6.72
N ASP A 121 11.33 -0.68 -6.88
CA ASP A 121 12.19 -1.47 -6.00
C ASP A 121 12.22 -0.93 -4.56
N ALA A 122 11.85 0.33 -4.34
CA ALA A 122 11.71 0.91 -3.01
C ALA A 122 10.44 0.43 -2.26
N LEU A 123 9.52 -0.24 -2.96
CA LEU A 123 8.25 -0.71 -2.41
C LEU A 123 8.29 -2.23 -2.13
N LYS A 124 7.44 -2.65 -1.18
CA LYS A 124 7.25 -4.06 -0.86
C LYS A 124 6.10 -4.62 -1.71
N GLY A 125 6.25 -5.85 -2.21
CA GLY A 125 5.16 -6.58 -2.82
C GLY A 125 4.11 -7.01 -1.79
N TYR A 126 2.85 -7.07 -2.21
CA TYR A 126 1.75 -7.60 -1.40
C TYR A 126 1.05 -8.74 -2.11
N ILE A 127 0.52 -9.66 -1.33
CA ILE A 127 -0.31 -10.75 -1.82
C ILE A 127 -1.45 -10.98 -0.85
N SER A 128 -2.61 -11.35 -1.37
CA SER A 128 -3.73 -11.78 -0.56
C SER A 128 -4.26 -13.11 -1.05
N GLY A 129 -4.57 -13.99 -0.11
CA GLY A 129 -5.26 -15.24 -0.37
C GLY A 129 -6.60 -15.25 0.32
N ILE A 130 -7.65 -15.62 -0.41
CA ILE A 130 -8.97 -15.88 0.14
C ILE A 130 -9.33 -17.34 -0.05
N LYS A 131 -9.87 -17.96 0.99
CA LYS A 131 -10.25 -19.37 0.97
C LYS A 131 -11.56 -19.58 1.68
N ARG A 132 -12.37 -20.49 1.13
CA ARG A 132 -13.43 -21.16 1.87
C ARG A 132 -12.93 -22.48 2.43
N TYR A 133 -13.09 -22.67 3.72
CA TYR A 133 -12.77 -23.92 4.40
C TYR A 133 -13.92 -24.31 5.33
N THR A 134 -13.99 -25.60 5.65
CA THR A 134 -14.98 -26.11 6.60
C THR A 134 -14.34 -26.31 7.95
N THR A 135 -14.88 -25.72 9.01
CA THR A 135 -14.51 -26.04 10.38
C THR A 135 -15.41 -27.14 10.89
N ALA A 136 -14.83 -28.18 11.48
CA ALA A 136 -15.58 -29.15 12.25
C ALA A 136 -15.62 -28.66 13.70
N GLN A 137 -16.79 -28.21 14.15
CA GLN A 137 -17.00 -27.84 15.54
C GLN A 137 -17.75 -28.97 16.23
N THR A 138 -17.02 -29.77 17.01
CA THR A 138 -17.63 -30.74 17.93
C THR A 138 -18.11 -30.00 19.15
N ASN A 139 -19.43 -29.94 19.33
CA ASN A 139 -19.99 -29.38 20.55
C ASN A 139 -19.69 -30.38 21.70
N PRO A 140 -18.88 -29.99 22.72
CA PRO A 140 -18.36 -30.91 23.74
C PRO A 140 -19.46 -31.56 24.59
N THR A 141 -20.68 -31.01 24.56
CA THR A 141 -21.82 -31.48 25.36
C THR A 141 -22.77 -32.38 24.57
N THR A 142 -22.79 -32.31 23.24
CA THR A 142 -23.76 -33.06 22.41
C THR A 142 -23.13 -34.10 21.49
N THR A 143 -21.80 -34.13 21.35
CA THR A 143 -21.07 -35.02 20.41
C THR A 143 -21.55 -34.93 18.95
N ILE A 144 -22.27 -33.87 18.59
CA ILE A 144 -22.66 -33.57 17.22
C ILE A 144 -21.53 -32.77 16.59
N SER A 145 -20.99 -33.27 15.48
CA SER A 145 -20.02 -32.54 14.64
C SER A 145 -20.80 -31.65 13.67
N GLN A 146 -20.79 -30.33 13.89
CA GLN A 146 -21.34 -29.38 12.94
C GLN A 146 -20.23 -28.89 12.02
N SER A 147 -20.44 -29.02 10.71
CA SER A 147 -19.52 -28.51 9.68
C SER A 147 -19.99 -27.14 9.22
N GLU A 148 -19.32 -26.08 9.65
CA GLU A 148 -19.59 -24.72 9.19
C GLU A 148 -18.62 -24.35 8.07
N SER A 149 -19.14 -23.70 7.03
CA SER A 149 -18.32 -23.21 5.92
C SER A 149 -17.94 -21.76 6.17
N VAL A 150 -16.67 -21.51 6.48
CA VAL A 150 -16.15 -20.18 6.77
C VAL A 150 -15.34 -19.68 5.58
N ILE A 151 -15.45 -18.38 5.27
CA ILE A 151 -14.57 -17.68 4.32
C ILE A 151 -13.60 -16.84 5.13
N SER A 152 -12.30 -17.00 4.88
CA SER A 152 -11.26 -16.17 5.48
C SER A 152 -10.27 -15.72 4.43
N SER A 153 -9.71 -14.53 4.65
CA SER A 153 -8.64 -13.98 3.84
C SER A 153 -7.42 -13.66 4.69
N VAL A 154 -6.25 -13.74 4.07
CA VAL A 154 -4.99 -13.29 4.64
C VAL A 154 -4.33 -12.35 3.65
N THR A 155 -3.72 -11.28 4.15
CA THR A 155 -2.87 -10.39 3.37
C THR A 155 -1.46 -10.49 3.90
N CYS A 156 -0.50 -10.65 3.01
CA CYS A 156 0.90 -10.82 3.32
C CYS A 156 1.74 -9.77 2.56
N GLU A 157 2.79 -9.29 3.20
CA GLU A 157 3.81 -8.44 2.59
C GLU A 157 5.12 -9.17 2.45
N ALA A 158 5.89 -8.80 1.43
CA ALA A 158 7.27 -9.23 1.29
C ALA A 158 8.12 -8.70 2.45
N GLU A 159 9.01 -9.54 2.97
CA GLU A 159 10.00 -9.14 3.96
C GLU A 159 10.96 -8.06 3.41
N ILE A 160 11.30 -8.13 2.12
CA ILE A 160 12.26 -7.27 1.44
C ILE A 160 11.58 -6.47 0.32
N ALA A 161 11.89 -5.16 0.22
CA ALA A 161 11.46 -4.31 -0.88
C ALA A 161 12.13 -4.73 -2.21
N GLY A 162 11.46 -4.52 -3.35
CA GLY A 162 11.93 -4.97 -4.67
C GLY A 162 11.68 -6.44 -4.98
N THR A 163 10.86 -7.13 -4.19
CA THR A 163 10.39 -8.48 -4.52
C THR A 163 9.27 -8.37 -5.58
N VAL A 164 9.64 -8.47 -6.87
CA VAL A 164 8.74 -8.20 -8.01
C VAL A 164 7.84 -9.38 -8.40
N VAL A 165 7.90 -10.53 -7.71
CA VAL A 165 7.10 -11.69 -8.10
C VAL A 165 6.49 -12.35 -6.86
N PRO A 166 5.18 -12.17 -6.61
CA PRO A 166 4.47 -13.04 -5.70
C PRO A 166 4.34 -14.43 -6.36
N VAL A 167 5.26 -15.32 -5.99
CA VAL A 167 5.16 -16.75 -6.30
C VAL A 167 3.87 -17.29 -5.68
N VAL A 168 3.22 -18.22 -6.39
CA VAL A 168 2.01 -18.94 -5.94
C VAL A 168 2.17 -19.68 -4.60
N ASP A 169 3.40 -19.75 -4.06
CA ASP A 169 3.76 -20.35 -2.77
C ASP A 169 3.77 -19.36 -1.60
N ALA A 170 3.51 -18.06 -1.83
CA ALA A 170 3.49 -17.05 -0.78
C ALA A 170 2.27 -17.18 0.17
N ILE A 171 1.23 -17.87 -0.29
CA ILE A 171 0.04 -18.21 0.51
C ILE A 171 -0.04 -19.72 0.69
N GLY A 172 -0.04 -20.15 1.95
CA GLY A 172 -0.39 -21.52 2.32
C GLY A 172 -1.90 -21.67 2.41
N PHE A 173 -2.50 -22.39 1.46
CA PHE A 173 -3.92 -22.78 1.56
C PHE A 173 -4.12 -24.14 2.22
N GLY A 174 -3.07 -24.92 2.49
CA GLY A 174 -3.19 -26.32 2.92
C GLY A 174 -3.83 -27.20 1.83
N ALA A 175 -4.51 -28.27 2.22
CA ALA A 175 -5.20 -29.14 1.25
C ALA A 175 -6.39 -28.43 0.56
N ALA A 176 -6.64 -28.74 -0.72
CA ALA A 176 -7.83 -28.30 -1.45
C ALA A 176 -9.10 -28.83 -0.74
N ASN A 177 -10.03 -27.93 -0.39
CA ASN A 177 -11.17 -28.20 0.51
C ASN A 177 -10.79 -28.55 1.96
N GLY A 178 -9.57 -28.20 2.39
CA GLY A 178 -9.09 -28.44 3.74
C GLY A 178 -9.84 -27.63 4.81
N THR A 179 -9.55 -27.92 6.07
CA THR A 179 -10.19 -27.35 7.27
C THR A 179 -9.44 -26.16 7.87
N VAL A 180 -8.40 -25.68 7.18
CA VAL A 180 -7.48 -24.65 7.67
C VAL A 180 -7.67 -23.33 6.93
N ALA A 181 -7.56 -22.25 7.69
CA ALA A 181 -7.51 -20.88 7.18
C ALA A 181 -6.22 -20.63 6.37
N PRO A 182 -6.24 -19.68 5.41
CA PRO A 182 -5.05 -19.34 4.64
C PRO A 182 -4.00 -18.65 5.51
N THR A 183 -2.72 -18.96 5.28
CA THR A 183 -1.59 -18.38 6.02
C THR A 183 -0.53 -17.81 5.06
N CYS A 184 0.30 -16.89 5.56
CA CYS A 184 1.49 -16.48 4.82
C CYS A 184 2.57 -17.57 4.94
N ALA A 185 3.31 -17.82 3.87
CA ALA A 185 4.36 -18.84 3.82
C ALA A 185 5.70 -18.25 3.34
N GLY A 186 6.80 -18.93 3.69
CA GLY A 186 8.16 -18.49 3.31
C GLY A 186 8.55 -17.14 3.92
N THR A 187 9.09 -16.24 3.10
CA THR A 187 9.56 -14.88 3.47
C THR A 187 8.45 -13.83 3.44
N TRP A 188 7.19 -14.24 3.63
CA TRP A 188 6.03 -13.36 3.59
C TRP A 188 5.43 -13.20 4.98
N ILE A 189 5.21 -11.96 5.37
CA ILE A 189 4.77 -11.59 6.72
C ILE A 189 3.31 -11.16 6.64
N ARG A 190 2.49 -11.66 7.57
CA ARG A 190 1.08 -11.29 7.64
C ARG A 190 0.91 -9.82 7.99
N VAL A 191 -0.05 -9.17 7.33
CA VAL A 191 -0.33 -7.77 7.58
C VAL A 191 -1.80 -7.47 7.74
N GLY A 192 -2.16 -7.04 8.95
CA GLY A 192 -3.52 -6.66 9.32
C GLY A 192 -4.47 -7.86 9.35
N GLY A 193 -5.44 -7.79 10.26
CA GLY A 193 -6.44 -8.84 10.48
C GLY A 193 -6.13 -9.75 11.67
N GLU A 194 -7.18 -10.08 12.42
CA GLU A 194 -7.17 -10.99 13.56
C GLU A 194 -6.62 -12.36 13.16
N ALA A 195 -5.74 -12.95 13.96
CA ALA A 195 -5.33 -14.36 13.80
C ALA A 195 -6.59 -15.20 13.53
N PRO A 196 -6.63 -16.11 12.52
CA PRO A 196 -7.73 -17.07 12.48
C PRO A 196 -7.76 -17.69 13.88
N ALA A 197 -8.91 -17.64 14.55
CA ALA A 197 -9.07 -18.21 15.88
C ALA A 197 -8.43 -19.58 15.82
N ALA A 198 -7.30 -19.74 16.53
CA ALA A 198 -6.56 -20.98 16.52
C ALA A 198 -7.58 -22.07 16.82
N ALA A 199 -7.78 -22.99 15.88
CA ALA A 199 -8.52 -24.20 16.19
C ALA A 199 -7.74 -24.85 17.32
N ALA A 200 -8.19 -24.59 18.55
CA ALA A 200 -7.66 -25.21 19.74
C ALA A 200 -7.91 -26.70 19.55
N THR A 201 -6.84 -27.40 19.18
CA THR A 201 -6.71 -28.85 19.27
C THR A 201 -6.99 -29.30 20.69
#